data_AF-A0A3B4AHJ0-F1
#
_entry.id   AF-A0A3B4AHJ0-F1
#
_cell.length_a   1.000
_cell.length_b   1.000
_cell.length_c   1.000
_cell.angle_alpha   90.00
_cell.angle_beta   90.00
_cell.angle_gamma   90.00
#
_symmetry.space_group_name_H-M   'P 1'
#
loop_
_entity.id
_entity.type
_entity.pdbx_description
1 polymer ?
#
loop_
_entity_poly.entity_id
_entity_poly.type
_entity_poly.pdbx_seq_one_letter_code
_entity_poly.pdbx_strand_id
1 'polypeptide(L)' 'MNRVPLQQPLTCGPWELKERLGTGGFGNVTKWQNKVKTLSGL' A
#
# COMPACT_ATOMS: atom_id res chain seq x y z
N MET A 1 15.95 15.95 -16.37
CA MET A 1 15.14 14.74 -16.10
C MET A 1 15.23 14.43 -14.62
N ASN A 2 14.28 14.92 -13.81
CA ASN A 2 14.12 14.42 -12.45
C ASN A 2 13.54 13.02 -12.57
N ARG A 3 14.39 11.99 -12.50
CA ARG A 3 13.93 10.60 -12.36
C ARG A 3 13.32 10.52 -10.96
N VAL A 4 12.04 10.84 -10.85
CA VAL A 4 11.24 10.49 -9.67
C VAL A 4 11.52 9.01 -9.45
N PRO A 5 12.04 8.58 -8.28
CA PRO A 5 12.19 7.16 -8.02
C PRO A 5 10.82 6.57 -8.27
N LEU A 6 10.71 5.67 -9.26
CA LEU A 6 9.54 4.85 -9.43
C LEU A 6 9.34 4.23 -8.05
N GLN A 7 8.35 4.70 -7.30
CA GLN A 7 8.00 4.14 -6.00
C GLN A 7 7.65 2.70 -6.32
N GLN A 8 8.63 1.82 -6.17
CA GLN A 8 8.40 0.40 -6.27
C GLN A 8 7.25 0.14 -5.31
N PRO A 9 6.17 -0.53 -5.76
CA PRO A 9 5.08 -0.87 -4.87
C PRO A 9 5.70 -1.55 -3.66
N LEU A 10 5.60 -0.93 -2.49
CA LEU A 10 6.07 -1.54 -1.25
C LEU A 10 5.13 -2.70 -1.00
N THR A 11 5.57 -3.90 -1.36
CA THR A 11 4.84 -5.13 -1.19
C THR A 11 5.29 -5.78 0.12
N CYS A 12 4.32 -6.21 0.92
CA CYS A 12 4.56 -6.98 2.15
C CYS A 12 3.71 -8.25 2.07
N GLY A 13 4.27 -9.28 1.45
CA GLY A 13 3.51 -10.50 1.14
C GLY A 13 2.26 -10.19 0.28
N PRO A 14 1.04 -10.59 0.72
CA PRO A 14 -0.19 -10.30 -0.03
C PRO A 14 -0.71 -8.86 0.18
N TRP A 15 -0.04 -8.03 0.97
CA TRP A 15 -0.44 -6.65 1.22
C TRP A 15 0.22 -5.68 0.23
N GLU A 16 -0.59 -4.82 -0.36
CA GLU A 16 -0.14 -3.69 -1.19
C GLU A 16 -0.40 -2.36 -0.49
N LEU A 17 0.62 -1.51 -0.46
CA LEU A 17 0.48 -0.11 -0.13
C LEU A 17 -0.40 0.59 -1.17
N LYS A 18 -1.40 1.36 -0.73
CA LYS A 18 -2.29 2.14 -1.60
C LYS A 18 -2.01 3.65 -1.47
N GLU A 19 -2.82 4.34 -0.69
CA GLU A 19 -2.82 5.79 -0.55
C GLU A 19 -2.51 6.22 0.88
N ARG A 20 -1.90 7.40 1.05
CA ARG A 20 -1.69 8.01 2.38
C ARG A 20 -2.99 8.65 2.85
N LEU A 21 -3.43 8.28 4.04
CA LEU A 21 -4.65 8.79 4.64
C LEU A 21 -4.41 10.05 5.46
N GLY A 22 -3.22 10.19 6.05
CA GLY A 22 -2.91 11.36 6.86
C GLY A 22 -1.56 11.29 7.56
N THR A 23 -1.42 12.13 8.58
CA THR A 23 -0.20 12.28 9.40
C THR A 23 -0.60 12.61 10.82
N GLY A 24 0.03 11.95 11.80
CA GLY A 24 -0.08 12.27 13.22
C GLY A 24 1.30 12.56 13.83
N GLY A 25 1.33 12.85 15.14
CA GLY A 25 2.57 13.20 15.86
C GLY A 25 3.66 12.13 15.83
N PHE A 26 3.31 10.87 15.54
CA PHE A 26 4.23 9.73 15.47
C PHE A 26 4.54 9.26 14.04
N GLY A 27 4.00 9.91 13.00
CA GLY A 27 4.30 9.58 11.60
C GLY A 27 3.09 9.54 10.68
N ASN A 28 3.29 8.91 9.51
CA ASN A 28 2.31 8.85 8.43
C ASN A 28 1.37 7.66 8.60
N VAL A 29 0.09 7.87 8.26
CA VAL A 29 -0.90 6.80 8.18
C VAL A 29 -1.14 6.47 6.71
N THR A 30 -0.88 5.24 6.32
CA THR A 30 -1.07 4.77 4.94
C THR A 30 -1.99 3.57 4.89
N LYS A 31 -2.86 3.53 3.90
CA LYS A 31 -3.78 2.42 3.65
C LYS A 31 -3.04 1.27 3.00
N TRP A 32 -3.23 0.08 3.55
CA TRP A 32 -2.77 -1.18 2.98
C TRP A 32 -3.98 -2.04 2.65
N GLN A 33 -3.94 -2.70 1.50
CA GLN A 33 -5.00 -3.62 1.07
C GLN A 33 -4.42 -5.01 0.86
N ASN A 34 -5.02 -6.00 1.50
CA ASN A 34 -4.66 -7.39 1.27
C ASN A 34 -5.30 -7.88 -0.02
N LYS A 35 -4.51 -8.59 -0.85
CA LYS A 35 -4.96 -9.29 -2.04
C LYS A 35 -5.74 -10.58 -1.75
N VAL A 36 -6.26 -10.81 -0.54
CA VAL A 36 -7.07 -12.01 -0.28
C VAL A 36 -8.17 -12.05 -1.33
N LYS A 37 -7.99 -12.94 -2.30
CA LYS A 37 -9.05 -13.27 -3.24
C LYS A 37 -10.05 -14.00 -2.38
N THR A 38 -11.12 -13.32 -2.00
CA THR A 38 -12.31 -13.99 -1.51
C THR A 38 -12.59 -15.12 -2.50
N LEU A 39 -12.51 -16.37 -2.04
CA LEU A 39 -12.93 -17.52 -2.83
C LEU A 39 -14.46 -17.45 -2.94
N SER A 40 -14.95 -16.49 -3.73
CA SER A 40 -16.38 -16.36 -4.06
C SER A 40 -16.69 -17.36 -5.18
N GLY A 41 -16.63 -18.65 -4.86
CA GLY A 41 -16.81 -19.72 -5.85
C GLY A 41 -16.68 -21.15 -5.32
N LEU A 42 -16.96 -21.38 -4.02
CA LEU A 42 -17.41 -22.69 -3.53
C LEU A 42 -18.90 -22.61 -3.27
#